data_AF-A0A8T3SCQ9-F1
#
_entry.id   AF-A0A8T3SCQ9-F1
#
_cell.length_a   1.000
_cell.length_b   1.000
_cell.length_c   1.000
_cell.angle_alpha   90.00
_cell.angle_beta   90.00
_cell.angle_gamma   90.00
#
_symmetry.space_group_name_H-M   'P 1'
#
loop_
_entity.id
_entity.type
_entity.pdbx_description
1 polymer ?
#
loop_
_entity_poly.entity_id
_entity_poly.type
_entity_poly.pdbx_seq_one_letter_code
_entity_poly.pdbx_strand_id
1 'polypeptide(L)' 'HDPLAAAPGTLVRAGEGLALVALEGLLELVEVQPEGGRRMRASVAIRGRPSLVGSRVREVAVG' A
#
# COMPACT_ATOMS: atom_id res chain seq x y z
N HIS A 1 9.27 -0.33 -14.36
CA HIS A 1 9.24 0.96 -13.65
C HIS A 1 9.91 0.72 -12.31
N ASP A 2 10.90 1.52 -11.94
CA ASP A 2 11.59 1.35 -10.65
C ASP A 2 10.67 1.85 -9.52
N PRO A 3 10.16 0.97 -8.64
CA PRO A 3 9.28 1.40 -7.55
C PRO A 3 9.97 2.33 -6.56
N LEU A 4 11.31 2.33 -6.47
CA LEU A 4 12.07 3.22 -5.59
C LEU A 4 12.16 4.66 -6.13
N ALA A 5 11.77 4.90 -7.39
CA ALA A 5 11.69 6.25 -7.93
C ALA A 5 10.50 7.05 -7.40
N ALA A 6 9.54 6.40 -6.73
CA ALA A 6 8.40 7.07 -6.11
C ALA A 6 8.76 7.69 -4.74
N ALA A 7 8.05 8.74 -4.32
CA ALA A 7 8.33 9.42 -3.06
C ALA A 7 7.99 8.55 -1.83
N PRO A 8 8.71 8.66 -0.70
CA PRO A 8 8.34 8.01 0.55
C PRO A 8 6.89 8.29 0.97
N GLY A 9 6.22 7.24 1.46
CA GLY A 9 4.80 7.24 1.76
C GLY A 9 3.89 6.87 0.58
N THR A 10 4.45 6.63 -0.61
CA THR A 10 3.69 6.20 -1.80
C THR A 10 3.46 4.69 -1.77
N LEU A 11 2.25 4.26 -2.12
CA LEU A 11 1.94 2.85 -2.34
C LEU A 11 2.32 2.44 -3.76
N VAL A 12 3.09 1.37 -3.91
CA VAL A 12 3.57 0.83 -5.19
C VAL A 12 3.18 -0.64 -5.31
N ARG A 13 3.16 -1.15 -6.54
CA ARG A 13 2.95 -2.58 -6.77
C ARG A 13 4.23 -3.35 -6.46
N ALA A 14 4.10 -4.42 -5.67
CA ALA A 14 5.19 -5.34 -5.36
C ALA A 14 4.70 -6.77 -5.62
N GLY A 15 5.16 -7.38 -6.71
CA GLY A 15 4.61 -8.64 -7.21
C GLY A 15 3.09 -8.57 -7.40
N GLU A 16 2.37 -9.49 -6.76
CA GLU A 16 0.89 -9.54 -6.76
C GLU A 16 0.25 -8.64 -5.68
N GLY A 17 1.07 -8.04 -4.81
CA GLY A 17 0.63 -7.27 -3.65
C GLY A 17 0.91 -5.77 -3.77
N LEU A 18 0.96 -5.12 -2.61
CA LEU A 18 1.18 -3.69 -2.45
C LEU A 18 2.32 -3.47 -1.47
N ALA A 19 3.17 -2.49 -1.72
CA ALA A 19 4.23 -2.07 -0.79
C ALA A 19 4.19 -0.56 -0.58
N LEU A 20 4.66 -0.11 0.58
CA LEU A 20 4.88 1.29 0.88
C LEU A 20 6.35 1.64 0.63
N VAL A 21 6.60 2.72 -0.09
CA VAL A 21 7.96 3.28 -0.22
C VAL A 21 8.36 3.89 1.11
N ALA A 22 9.44 3.36 1.70
CA ALA A 22 10.03 3.88 2.93
C ALA A 22 11.13 4.92 2.60
N LEU A 23 11.81 5.46 3.62
CA LEU A 23 13.03 6.26 3.40
C LEU A 23 14.13 5.42 2.74
N GLU A 24 14.22 4.16 3.15
CA GLU A 24 15.15 3.18 2.58
C GLU A 24 14.37 1.89 2.28
N GLY A 25 14.33 1.51 1.01
CA GLY A 25 13.67 0.30 0.55
C GLY A 25 12.13 0.37 0.57
N LEU A 26 11.52 -0.80 0.77
CA LEU A 26 10.07 -1.00 0.65
C LEU A 26 9.55 -1.79 1.86
N LEU A 27 8.36 -1.42 2.33
CA LEU A 27 7.59 -2.21 3.31
C LEU A 27 6.45 -2.92 2.59
N GLU A 28 6.52 -4.26 2.49
CA GLU A 28 5.43 -5.04 1.92
C GLU A 28 4.20 -5.04 2.83
N LEU A 29 3.03 -4.74 2.26
CA LEU A 29 1.77 -4.92 2.96
C LEU A 29 1.32 -6.37 2.80
N VAL A 30 1.41 -7.15 3.87
CA VAL A 30 0.95 -8.54 3.86
C VAL A 30 -0.57 -8.61 4.02
N GLU A 31 -1.10 -7.87 5.01
CA GLU A 31 -2.53 -7.77 5.31
C GLU A 31 -2.94 -6.30 5.51
N VAL A 32 -4.19 -6.01 5.18
CA VAL A 32 -4.81 -4.70 5.36
C VAL A 32 -6.23 -4.87 5.87
N GLN A 33 -6.73 -3.86 6.57
CA GLN A 33 -8.13 -3.76 6.94
C GLN A 33 -8.62 -2.36 6.54
N PRO A 34 -9.29 -2.23 5.37
CA PRO A 34 -9.91 -0.98 5.01
C PRO A 34 -11.01 -0.61 6.02
N GLU A 35 -11.25 0.69 6.17
CA GLU A 35 -12.35 1.21 6.99
C GLU A 35 -13.69 0.56 6.59
N GLY A 36 -14.48 0.17 7.59
CA GLY A 36 -15.76 -0.53 7.42
C GLY A 36 -15.66 -1.94 6.82
N GLY A 37 -14.44 -2.43 6.55
CA GLY A 37 -14.19 -3.71 5.90
C GLY A 37 -13.61 -4.78 6.83
N ARG A 38 -13.56 -6.01 6.31
CA ARG A 38 -12.84 -7.12 6.95
C ARG A 38 -11.34 -7.02 6.66
N ARG A 39 -10.52 -7.55 7.58
CA ARG A 39 -9.10 -7.81 7.33
C ARG A 39 -8.93 -8.77 6.15
N MET A 40 -7.96 -8.51 5.28
CA MET A 40 -7.66 -9.34 4.11
C MET A 40 -6.21 -9.17 3.64
N ARG A 41 -5.73 -10.11 2.81
CA ARG A 41 -4.43 -9.98 2.12
C ARG A 41 -4.39 -8.76 1.20
N ALA A 42 -3.27 -8.05 1.16
CA ALA A 42 -3.14 -6.87 0.29
C ALA A 42 -3.30 -7.19 -1.21
N SER A 43 -2.88 -8.39 -1.65
CA SER A 43 -3.08 -8.87 -3.02
C SER A 43 -4.56 -9.09 -3.38
N VAL A 44 -5.44 -9.27 -2.39
CA VAL A 44 -6.89 -9.28 -2.59
C VAL A 44 -7.42 -7.84 -2.63
N ALA A 45 -6.95 -6.98 -1.72
CA ALA A 45 -7.38 -5.58 -1.66
C ALA A 45 -7.07 -4.81 -2.97
N ILE A 46 -5.86 -4.96 -3.52
CA ILE A 46 -5.44 -4.26 -4.75
C ILE A 46 -6.26 -4.68 -5.97
N ARG A 47 -6.68 -5.95 -6.06
CA ARG A 47 -7.53 -6.44 -7.16
C ARG A 47 -8.89 -5.74 -7.19
N GLY A 48 -9.46 -5.44 -6.03
CA GLY A 48 -10.71 -4.68 -5.93
C GLY A 48 -10.54 -3.16 -5.99
N ARG A 49 -9.32 -2.65 -5.81
CA ARG A 49 -9.00 -1.21 -5.73
C ARG A 49 -7.65 -0.88 -6.37
N PRO A 50 -7.52 -0.98 -7.71
CA PRO A 50 -6.25 -0.74 -8.39
C PRO A 50 -5.74 0.70 -8.25
N SER A 51 -6.63 1.66 -7.96
CA SER A 51 -6.28 3.07 -7.72
C SER A 51 -5.44 3.31 -6.45
N LEU A 52 -5.27 2.31 -5.59
CA LEU A 52 -4.37 2.40 -4.43
C LEU A 52 -2.91 2.56 -4.86
N VAL A 53 -2.52 2.05 -6.02
CA VAL A 53 -1.16 2.24 -6.55
C VAL A 53 -0.96 3.71 -6.93
N GLY A 54 0.15 4.30 -6.47
CA GLY A 54 0.46 5.72 -6.62
C GLY A 54 -0.18 6.62 -5.55
N SER A 55 -1.06 6.08 -4.71
CA SER A 55 -1.65 6.83 -3.60
C SER A 55 -0.64 7.05 -2.47
N ARG A 56 -0.75 8.20 -1.78
CA ARG A 56 0.09 8.51 -0.62
C ARG A 56 -0.63 8.19 0.68
N VAL A 57 0.01 7.39 1.54
CA VAL A 57 -0.48 7.14 2.89
C VAL A 57 -0.34 8.40 3.72
N ARG A 58 -1.35 8.70 4.52
CA ARG A 58 -1.34 9.78 5.51
C ARG A 58 -1.55 9.19 6.88
N GLU A 59 -0.82 9.73 7.85
CA GLU A 59 -1.11 9.46 9.25
C GLU A 59 -2.43 10.13 9.61
N VAL A 60 -3.29 9.37 10.28
CA VAL A 60 -4.52 9.87 10.87
C VAL A 60 -4.53 9.34 12.31
N ALA A 61 -4.67 10.24 13.28
CA ALA A 61 -4.86 9.83 14.66
C ALA A 61 -6.17 9.05 14.74
N VAL A 62 -6.09 7.79 15.16
CA VAL A 62 -7.26 6.97 15.45
C VAL A 62 -7.73 7.38 16.85
N GLY A 63 -8.85 8.11 16.90
CA GLY A 63 -9.55 8.46 18.14
C GLY A 63 -10.54 7.38 18.56
#